data_AF-A0A4S2H5K6-F1
#
_entry.id   AF-A0A4S2H5K6-F1
#
_cell.length_a   1.000
_cell.length_b   1.000
_cell.length_c   1.000
_cell.angle_alpha   90.00
_cell.angle_beta   90.00
_cell.angle_gamma   90.00
#
_symmetry.space_group_name_H-M   'P 1'
#
loop_
_entity.id
_entity.type
_entity.pdbx_description
1 polymer ?
#
loop_
_entity_poly.entity_id
_entity_poly.type
_entity_poly.pdbx_seq_one_letter_code
_entity_poly.pdbx_strand_id
1 'polypeptide(L)'
;MAQSKGFTVKWKKQKKSTTGYQIQVSTNKKFAKKVTVTKTVKKNSTTKLAIKRLKPKKRYYVRVRTYKTVKGKKYCSGWSKVKTVITKK
;
A
#
# COMPACT_ATOMS: atom_id res chain seq x y z
N MET A 1 24.64 -0.90 12.01
CA MET A 1 23.52 0.01 11.66
C MET A 1 22.45 -0.79 10.92
N ALA A 2 21.23 -0.90 11.46
CA ALA A 2 20.16 -1.65 10.81
C ALA A 2 19.72 -0.93 9.52
N GLN A 3 20.31 -1.29 8.38
CA GLN A 3 19.83 -0.87 7.07
C GLN A 3 18.33 -1.15 7.03
N SER A 4 17.56 -0.08 6.89
CA SER A 4 16.11 -0.11 7.03
C SER A 4 15.51 -0.94 5.88
N LYS A 5 15.42 -2.26 6.05
CA LYS A 5 14.86 -3.21 5.07
C LYS A 5 13.43 -2.80 4.78
N GLY A 6 13.22 -2.28 3.58
CA GLY A 6 11.99 -1.58 3.23
C GLY A 6 11.97 -1.19 1.77
N PHE A 7 10.79 -0.82 1.30
CA PHE A 7 10.63 -0.23 -0.04
C PHE A 7 9.66 0.94 0.03
N THR A 8 9.82 1.88 -0.90
CA THR A 8 8.91 3.01 -1.03
C THR A 8 7.90 2.68 -2.12
N VAL A 9 6.62 2.65 -1.76
CA VAL A 9 5.52 2.57 -2.72
C VAL A 9 5.23 3.98 -3.20
N LYS A 10 5.35 4.22 -4.51
CA LYS A 10 4.93 5.45 -5.16
C LYS A 10 3.73 5.15 -6.05
N TRP A 11 2.72 6.01 -6.03
CA TRP A 11 1.53 5.92 -6.89
C TRP A 11 1.18 7.28 -7.47
N LYS A 12 0.47 7.29 -8.60
CA LYS A 12 -0.01 8.53 -9.21
C LYS A 12 -1.10 9.15 -8.34
N LYS A 13 -1.03 10.48 -8.15
CA LYS A 13 -2.07 11.25 -7.46
C LYS A 13 -3.38 11.12 -8.23
N GLN A 14 -4.45 10.75 -7.54
CA GLN A 14 -5.81 10.87 -8.06
C GLN A 14 -6.30 12.30 -7.85
N LYS A 15 -6.66 12.95 -8.97
CA LYS A 15 -7.23 14.30 -8.98
C LYS A 15 -8.73 14.31 -8.62
N LYS A 16 -9.46 13.24 -8.94
CA LYS A 16 -10.88 13.09 -8.60
C LYS A 16 -11.07 12.98 -7.09
N SER A 17 -12.07 13.67 -6.55
CA SER A 17 -12.46 13.76 -5.13
C SER A 17 -12.20 12.47 -4.32
N THR A 18 -10.99 12.36 -3.79
CA THR A 18 -10.48 11.20 -3.07
C THR A 18 -10.01 11.66 -1.70
N THR A 19 -10.53 11.04 -0.64
CA THR A 19 -10.12 11.35 0.73
C THR A 19 -8.72 10.83 1.00
N GLY A 20 -8.39 9.63 0.52
CA GLY A 20 -7.06 9.06 0.71
C GLY A 20 -6.80 7.77 -0.05
N TYR A 21 -5.72 7.09 0.34
CA TYR A 21 -5.25 5.85 -0.29
C TYR A 21 -5.14 4.73 0.73
N GLN A 22 -5.39 3.50 0.29
CA GLN A 22 -5.05 2.29 1.05
C GLN A 22 -4.03 1.48 0.27
N ILE A 23 -2.91 1.21 0.93
CA ILE A 23 -1.83 0.38 0.43
C ILE A 23 -1.94 -0.95 1.17
N GLN A 24 -2.03 -2.06 0.45
CA GLN A 24 -1.91 -3.38 1.03
C GLN A 24 -0.60 -4.02 0.60
N VAL A 25 0.10 -4.58 1.57
CA VAL A 25 1.34 -5.31 1.40
C VAL A 25 1.15 -6.69 2.00
N SER A 26 1.36 -7.73 1.21
CA SER A 26 1.22 -9.12 1.66
C SER A 26 2.39 -9.96 1.19
N THR A 27 2.75 -11.02 1.91
CA THR A 27 3.71 -12.02 1.39
C THR A 27 3.01 -13.11 0.57
N ASN A 28 1.68 -13.06 0.46
CA ASN A 28 0.88 -14.02 -0.31
C ASN A 28 0.12 -13.30 -1.44
N LYS A 29 0.15 -13.87 -2.65
CA LYS A 29 -0.57 -13.35 -3.84
C LYS A 29 -2.08 -13.22 -3.61
N LYS A 30 -2.66 -14.08 -2.76
CA LYS A 30 -4.08 -14.07 -2.39
C LYS A 30 -4.43 -13.01 -1.33
N PHE A 31 -3.47 -12.23 -0.83
CA PHE A 31 -3.68 -11.23 0.24
C PHE A 31 -4.39 -11.82 1.47
N ALA A 32 -3.93 -12.98 1.95
CA ALA A 32 -4.46 -13.60 3.16
C ALA A 32 -4.35 -12.67 4.37
N LYS A 33 -5.43 -12.52 5.16
CA LYS A 33 -5.54 -11.53 6.25
C LYS A 33 -4.35 -11.59 7.23
N LYS A 34 -3.92 -12.80 7.62
CA LYS A 34 -2.79 -13.04 8.56
C LYS A 34 -1.46 -12.40 8.13
N VAL A 35 -1.21 -12.32 6.82
CA VAL A 35 0.07 -11.84 6.27
C VAL A 35 -0.06 -10.52 5.51
N THR A 36 -1.25 -9.91 5.54
CA THR A 36 -1.55 -8.69 4.79
C THR A 36 -1.56 -7.48 5.72
N VAL A 37 -0.59 -6.62 5.52
CA VAL A 37 -0.51 -5.32 6.18
C VAL A 37 -1.25 -4.29 5.35
N THR A 38 -2.27 -3.66 5.93
CA THR A 38 -2.96 -2.52 5.31
C THR A 38 -2.42 -1.22 5.92
N LYS A 39 -2.04 -0.28 5.07
CA LYS A 39 -1.63 1.07 5.43
C LYS A 39 -2.61 2.06 4.82
N THR A 40 -3.20 2.91 5.66
CA THR A 40 -4.18 3.91 5.23
C THR A 40 -3.51 5.27 5.26
N VAL A 41 -3.52 5.95 4.12
CA VAL A 41 -3.01 7.30 3.95
C VAL A 41 -4.21 8.22 3.83
N LYS A 42 -4.46 9.02 4.87
CA LYS A 42 -5.61 9.95 4.94
C LYS A 42 -5.41 11.23 4.11
N LYS A 43 -4.21 11.46 3.58
CA LYS A 43 -3.86 12.68 2.85
C LYS A 43 -3.82 12.40 1.34
N ASN A 44 -4.66 13.06 0.55
CA ASN A 44 -4.70 12.85 -0.90
C ASN A 44 -3.42 13.31 -1.61
N SER A 45 -2.67 14.24 -1.00
CA SER A 45 -1.42 14.78 -1.54
C SER A 45 -0.24 13.84 -1.33
N THR A 46 -0.37 12.88 -0.41
CA THR A 46 0.66 11.86 -0.20
C THR A 46 0.55 10.78 -1.27
N THR A 47 1.55 10.76 -2.14
CA THR A 47 1.69 9.81 -3.27
C THR A 47 2.81 8.79 -3.05
N LYS A 48 3.46 8.83 -1.89
CA LYS A 48 4.57 7.97 -1.53
C LYS A 48 4.43 7.47 -0.08
N LEU A 49 4.72 6.20 0.13
CA LEU A 49 4.77 5.59 1.46
C LEU A 49 5.98 4.66 1.57
N ALA A 50 6.83 4.92 2.57
CA ALA A 50 7.92 4.04 2.92
C ALA A 50 7.40 2.90 3.80
N ILE A 51 7.44 1.68 3.29
CA ILE A 51 7.22 0.46 4.08
C ILE A 51 8.57 0.05 4.64
N LYS A 52 8.76 0.17 5.96
CA LYS A 52 9.98 -0.24 6.67
C LYS A 52 9.75 -1.55 7.44
N ARG A 53 10.83 -2.13 7.98
CA ARG A 53 10.80 -3.34 8.84
C ARG A 53 10.30 -4.59 8.11
N LEU A 54 10.69 -4.77 6.85
CA LEU A 54 10.38 -5.96 6.06
C LEU A 54 11.46 -7.02 6.20
N LYS A 55 11.07 -8.29 6.02
CA LYS A 55 12.01 -9.41 6.01
C LYS A 55 12.81 -9.40 4.69
N PRO A 56 14.13 -9.58 4.71
CA PRO A 56 14.96 -9.64 3.51
C PRO A 56 14.71 -10.94 2.74
N LYS A 57 15.10 -10.97 1.45
CA LYS A 57 14.92 -12.14 0.55
C LYS A 57 13.49 -12.68 0.50
N LYS A 58 12.49 -11.83 0.77
CA LYS A 58 11.08 -12.23 0.78
C LYS A 58 10.32 -11.51 -0.32
N ARG A 59 9.44 -12.26 -0.98
CA ARG A 59 8.52 -11.73 -1.99
C ARG A 59 7.35 -11.04 -1.30
N TYR A 60 7.14 -9.79 -1.64
CA TYR A 60 6.01 -8.98 -1.22
C TYR A 60 5.14 -8.61 -2.41
N TYR A 61 3.83 -8.63 -2.22
CA TYR A 61 2.80 -8.23 -3.15
C TYR A 61 2.18 -6.95 -2.63
N VAL A 62 2.17 -5.93 -3.47
CA VAL A 62 1.70 -4.60 -3.13
C VAL A 62 0.55 -4.23 -4.06
N ARG A 63 -0.53 -3.73 -3.49
CA ARG A 63 -1.63 -3.12 -4.24
C ARG A 63 -2.08 -1.84 -3.58
N VAL A 64 -2.53 -0.90 -4.39
CA VAL A 64 -3.04 0.39 -3.95
C VAL A 64 -4.49 0.51 -4.36
N ARG A 65 -5.33 1.11 -3.51
CA ARG A 65 -6.67 1.56 -3.89
C ARG A 65 -6.92 2.94 -3.34
N THR A 66 -7.84 3.65 -3.96
CA THR A 66 -8.33 4.92 -3.42
C THR A 66 -9.55 4.68 -2.55
N TYR A 67 -9.75 5.57 -1.58
CA TYR A 67 -11.01 5.63 -0.85
C TYR A 67 -11.46 7.07 -0.71
N LYS A 68 -12.77 7.27 -0.77
CA LYS A 68 -13.44 8.53 -0.45
C LYS A 68 -14.42 8.30 0.67
N THR A 69 -14.46 9.21 1.62
CA THR A 69 -15.49 9.23 2.66
C THR A 69 -16.45 10.35 2.31
N VAL A 70 -17.71 10.01 2.06
CA VAL A 70 -18.78 10.97 1.73
C VAL A 70 -19.86 10.80 2.77
N LYS A 71 -20.16 11.87 3.54
CA LYS A 71 -21.17 11.86 4.62
C LYS A 71 -21.02 10.66 5.57
N GLY A 72 -19.80 10.41 6.06
CA GLY A 72 -19.49 9.28 6.96
C GLY A 72 -19.38 7.90 6.29
N LYS A 73 -19.85 7.73 5.05
CA LYS A 73 -19.75 6.46 4.31
C LYS A 73 -18.44 6.38 3.51
N LYS A 74 -17.71 5.28 3.68
CA LYS A 74 -16.43 5.03 2.98
C LYS A 74 -16.65 4.24 1.70
N TYR A 75 -16.41 4.88 0.57
CA TYR A 75 -16.43 4.27 -0.76
C TYR A 75 -14.99 3.94 -1.17
N CYS A 76 -14.75 2.68 -1.50
CA CYS A 76 -13.45 2.22 -1.99
C CYS A 76 -13.52 1.99 -3.50
N SER A 77 -12.47 2.36 -4.22
CA SER A 77 -12.31 1.94 -5.61
C SER A 77 -11.80 0.51 -5.71
N GLY A 78 -11.80 -0.02 -6.94
CA GLY A 78 -11.12 -1.26 -7.27
C GLY A 78 -9.62 -1.20 -6.92
N TRP A 79 -9.04 -2.37 -6.69
CA TRP A 79 -7.60 -2.47 -6.45
C TRP A 79 -6.80 -2.21 -7.73
N SER A 80 -5.67 -1.53 -7.60
CA SER A 80 -4.69 -1.43 -8.67
C SER A 80 -4.10 -2.80 -9.01
N LYS A 81 -3.45 -2.89 -10.17
CA LYS A 81 -2.62 -4.04 -10.53
C LYS A 81 -1.63 -4.33 -9.41
N VAL A 82 -1.55 -5.60 -9.03
CA VAL A 82 -0.63 -6.07 -7.99
C VAL A 82 0.79 -5.97 -8.52
N LYS A 83 1.65 -5.30 -7.77
CA LYS A 83 3.09 -5.27 -8.02
C LYS A 83 3.81 -6.21 -7.07
N THR A 84 4.80 -6.91 -7.58
CA THR A 84 5.67 -7.77 -6.77
C THR A 84 6.99 -7.06 -6.50
N VAL A 85 7.43 -7.06 -5.25
CA VAL A 85 8.69 -6.48 -4.80
C VAL A 85 9.43 -7.56 -4.02
N ILE A 86 10.68 -7.82 -4.40
CA ILE A 86 11.57 -8.73 -3.67
C ILE A 86 12.54 -7.85 -2.90
N THR A 87 12.55 -7.98 -1.57
CA THR A 87 13.51 -7.27 -0.72
C THR A 87 14.91 -7.84 -0.94
N LYS A 88 15.88 -6.97 -1.29
CA LYS A 88 17.28 -7.36 -1.44
C LYS A 88 17.91 -7.72 -0.08
N LYS A 89 19.03 -8.44 -0.12
CA LYS A 89 19.75 -9.00 1.04
C LYS A 89 20.15 -7.89 2.01
#